data_AF-A0A483CTW6-F1
#
_entry.id   AF-A0A483CTW6-F1
#
_cell.length_a   1.000
_cell.length_b   1.000
_cell.length_c   1.000
_cell.angle_alpha   90.00
_cell.angle_beta   90.00
_cell.angle_gamma   90.00
#
_symmetry.space_group_name_H-M   'P 1'
#
loop_
_entity.id
_entity.type
_entity.pdbx_description
1 polymer ?
#
loop_
_entity_poly.entity_id
_entity_poly.type
_entity_poly.pdbx_seq_one_letter_code
_entity_poly.pdbx_strand_id
1 'polypeptide(L)'
;MSDKPSPPPEPGLIDSFRESGHPLVSIARDVLWAVAVVAVIALVLFLVSGTWPAVVAIESESMVPNMNVGDLVFVAAPDRFGPLQTREDGQASGYLKYNDYGDVVIYRPNGVDAVHPIIHRAMMWVWEGETVRNPDGLTPGYTAPHEGYITWGDNRITNPYPDQFSIAGIPGLGRIEPVREKWVVGKALFAIPLVGYLPLHLIEVAVVIVVLMILWDIVVERRKSGQKSGKKSK
;
A
#
# COMPACT_ATOMS: atom_id res chain seq x y z
N MET A 1 -27.96 3.45 67.18
CA MET A 1 -27.67 4.25 65.97
C MET A 1 -27.21 3.28 64.90
N SER A 2 -28.02 3.05 63.87
CA SER A 2 -27.68 2.17 62.75
C SER A 2 -26.99 2.99 61.68
N ASP A 3 -25.66 2.91 61.62
CA ASP A 3 -24.91 3.35 60.44
C ASP A 3 -25.14 2.31 59.33
N LYS A 4 -26.04 2.64 58.40
CA LYS A 4 -26.04 1.95 57.10
C LYS A 4 -24.94 2.60 56.26
N PRO A 5 -23.99 1.83 55.72
CA PRO A 5 -22.98 2.39 54.83
C PRO A 5 -23.67 2.99 53.61
N SER A 6 -23.25 4.18 53.22
CA SER A 6 -23.70 4.87 52.01
C SER A 6 -23.43 3.99 50.78
N PRO A 7 -24.35 3.96 49.80
CA PRO A 7 -24.14 3.18 48.57
C PRO A 7 -22.86 3.65 47.85
N PRO A 8 -22.14 2.73 47.19
CA PRO A 8 -20.95 3.08 46.44
C PRO A 8 -21.29 4.12 45.35
N PRO A 9 -20.36 5.04 45.04
CA PRO A 9 -20.58 6.07 44.03
C PRO A 9 -20.93 5.41 42.70
N GLU A 10 -21.93 5.96 41.98
CA GLU A 10 -22.31 5.41 40.69
C GLU A 10 -21.10 5.40 39.75
N PRO A 11 -20.83 4.27 39.07
CA PRO A 11 -19.68 4.14 38.19
C PRO A 11 -19.72 5.23 37.12
N GLY A 12 -18.59 5.90 36.91
CA GLY A 12 -18.49 6.94 35.90
C GLY A 12 -18.90 6.41 34.52
N LEU A 13 -19.27 7.30 33.60
CA LEU A 13 -19.73 6.90 32.25
C LEU A 13 -18.74 5.95 31.54
N ILE A 14 -17.45 6.14 31.81
CA ILE A 14 -16.34 5.31 31.30
C ILE A 14 -16.32 3.92 31.95
N ASP A 15 -16.56 3.84 33.26
CA ASP A 15 -16.58 2.59 34.02
C ASP A 15 -17.83 1.77 33.68
N SER A 16 -18.98 2.44 33.56
CA SER A 16 -20.23 1.84 33.09
C SER A 16 -20.09 1.28 31.66
N PHE A 17 -19.40 1.99 30.76
CA PHE A 17 -19.11 1.48 29.41
C PHE A 17 -18.14 0.29 29.44
N ARG A 18 -17.10 0.33 30.28
CA ARG A 18 -16.09 -0.73 30.44
C ARG A 18 -16.61 -1.99 31.12
N GLU A 19 -17.56 -1.91 32.03
CA GLU A 19 -18.02 -3.07 32.81
C GLU A 19 -19.39 -3.59 32.38
N SER A 20 -20.09 -2.87 31.50
CA SER A 20 -21.41 -3.30 31.04
C SER A 20 -21.38 -4.67 30.34
N GLY A 21 -22.24 -5.58 30.81
CA GLY A 21 -22.50 -6.89 30.20
C GLY A 21 -23.55 -6.86 29.08
N HIS A 22 -24.02 -5.68 28.66
CA HIS A 22 -25.04 -5.56 27.63
C HIS A 22 -24.43 -5.88 26.24
N PRO A 23 -25.02 -6.80 25.44
CA PRO A 23 -24.42 -7.28 24.20
C PRO A 23 -24.01 -6.16 23.22
N LEU A 24 -24.85 -5.14 23.04
CA LEU A 24 -24.57 -4.01 22.16
C LEU A 24 -23.37 -3.16 22.62
N VAL A 25 -23.16 -3.00 23.93
CA VAL A 25 -22.06 -2.19 24.46
C VAL A 25 -20.74 -2.95 24.36
N SER A 26 -20.76 -4.27 24.52
CA SER A 26 -19.61 -5.13 24.21
C SER A 26 -19.20 -5.00 22.75
N ILE A 27 -20.14 -5.15 21.82
CA ILE A 27 -19.87 -5.03 20.37
C ILE A 27 -19.31 -3.65 20.03
N ALA A 28 -19.92 -2.57 20.55
CA ALA A 28 -19.45 -1.21 20.29
C ALA A 28 -18.01 -0.99 20.78
N ARG A 29 -17.66 -1.54 21.95
CA ARG A 29 -16.31 -1.49 22.51
C ARG A 29 -15.31 -2.30 21.68
N ASP A 30 -15.70 -3.50 21.23
CA ASP A 30 -14.84 -4.34 20.39
C ASP A 30 -14.53 -3.64 19.05
N VAL A 31 -15.55 -3.04 18.43
CA VAL A 31 -15.39 -2.23 17.20
C VAL A 31 -14.50 -1.02 17.47
N LEU A 32 -14.73 -0.29 18.56
CA LEU A 32 -13.91 0.88 18.92
C LEU A 32 -12.45 0.49 19.13
N TRP A 33 -12.19 -0.65 19.77
CA TRP A 33 -10.84 -1.15 19.98
C TRP A 33 -10.17 -1.56 18.67
N ALA A 34 -10.88 -2.25 17.78
CA ALA A 34 -10.38 -2.58 16.46
C ALA A 34 -10.02 -1.32 15.65
N VAL A 35 -10.88 -0.31 15.64
CA VAL A 35 -10.63 0.99 14.99
C VAL A 35 -9.41 1.67 15.61
N ALA A 36 -9.28 1.68 16.94
CA ALA A 36 -8.14 2.27 17.62
C ALA A 36 -6.82 1.59 17.24
N VAL A 37 -6.78 0.26 17.20
CA VAL A 37 -5.59 -0.51 16.78
C VAL A 37 -5.22 -0.19 15.33
N VAL A 38 -6.19 -0.18 14.41
CA VAL A 38 -5.95 0.17 12.99
C VAL A 38 -5.45 1.61 12.86
N ALA A 39 -6.03 2.56 13.59
CA ALA A 39 -5.61 3.95 13.59
C ALA A 39 -4.18 4.12 14.09
N VAL A 40 -3.78 3.39 15.14
CA VAL A 40 -2.40 3.39 15.65
C VAL A 40 -1.43 2.84 14.61
N ILE A 41 -1.76 1.73 13.95
CA ILE A 41 -0.91 1.16 12.88
C ILE A 41 -0.79 2.14 11.72
N ALA A 42 -1.90 2.71 11.24
CA ALA A 42 -1.91 3.70 10.16
C ALA A 42 -1.10 4.95 10.53
N LEU A 43 -1.22 5.44 11.77
CA LEU A 43 -0.44 6.57 12.27
C LEU A 43 1.06 6.25 12.29
N VAL A 44 1.47 5.09 12.82
CA VAL A 44 2.88 4.67 12.83
C VAL A 44 3.42 4.58 11.41
N LEU A 45 2.68 3.95 10.49
CA LEU A 45 3.05 3.87 9.08
C LEU A 45 3.24 5.27 8.48
N PHE A 46 2.28 6.17 8.67
CA PHE A 46 2.34 7.54 8.18
C PHE A 46 3.53 8.34 8.76
N LEU A 47 3.80 8.20 10.06
CA LEU A 47 4.92 8.90 10.70
C LEU A 47 6.28 8.39 10.21
N VAL A 48 6.40 7.09 9.94
CA VAL A 48 7.63 6.48 9.41
C VAL A 48 7.82 6.78 7.93
N SER A 49 6.77 6.63 7.11
CA SER A 49 6.83 6.85 5.67
C SER A 49 6.89 8.34 5.30
N GLY A 50 6.18 9.18 6.05
CA GLY A 50 5.93 10.58 5.69
C GLY A 50 4.96 10.77 4.53
N THR A 51 4.28 9.70 4.08
CA THR A 51 3.33 9.76 2.96
C THR A 51 2.16 8.79 3.16
N TRP A 52 1.05 9.09 2.49
CA TRP A 52 -0.12 8.22 2.41
C TRP A 52 -0.52 8.04 0.93
N PRO A 53 -0.71 6.81 0.45
CA PRO A 53 -0.59 5.53 1.17
C PRO A 53 0.88 5.15 1.49
N ALA A 54 1.09 4.51 2.64
CA ALA A 54 2.41 4.03 3.08
C ALA A 54 2.77 2.63 2.55
N VAL A 55 1.80 1.91 1.99
CA VAL A 55 1.97 0.61 1.35
C VAL A 55 1.11 0.52 0.09
N VAL A 56 1.63 -0.12 -0.96
CA VAL A 56 0.91 -0.37 -2.22
C VAL A 56 1.15 -1.80 -2.67
N ALA A 57 0.20 -2.40 -3.37
CA ALA A 57 0.35 -3.73 -3.96
C ALA A 57 0.65 -3.61 -5.45
N ILE A 58 1.51 -4.49 -5.97
CA ILE A 58 1.86 -4.51 -7.40
C ILE A 58 0.81 -5.30 -8.18
N GLU A 59 0.16 -4.62 -9.13
CA GLU A 59 -0.94 -5.17 -9.94
C GLU A 59 -0.50 -5.61 -11.34
N SER A 60 0.65 -5.15 -11.83
CA SER A 60 1.10 -5.41 -13.20
C SER A 60 2.55 -5.86 -13.29
N GLU A 61 2.90 -6.48 -14.41
CA GLU A 61 4.24 -7.01 -14.68
C GLU A 61 5.25 -5.96 -15.15
N SER A 62 4.89 -4.67 -15.16
CA SER A 62 5.71 -3.59 -15.73
C SER A 62 7.07 -3.40 -15.05
N MET A 63 7.20 -3.89 -13.82
CA MET A 63 8.41 -3.79 -13.00
C MET A 63 9.18 -5.11 -12.88
N VAL A 64 8.76 -6.18 -13.57
CA VAL A 64 9.48 -7.46 -13.59
C VAL A 64 10.84 -7.29 -14.29
N PRO A 65 11.93 -7.91 -13.78
CA PRO A 65 11.99 -8.86 -12.66
C PRO A 65 12.19 -8.23 -11.27
N ASN A 66 12.23 -6.90 -11.19
CA ASN A 66 12.63 -6.16 -9.99
C ASN A 66 11.49 -6.03 -8.96
N MET A 67 10.24 -6.03 -9.40
CA MET A 67 9.05 -6.20 -8.58
C MET A 67 8.03 -7.08 -9.31
N ASN A 68 7.42 -8.02 -8.60
CA ASN A 68 6.48 -8.98 -9.16
C ASN A 68 5.05 -8.65 -8.78
N VAL A 69 4.10 -9.12 -9.58
CA VAL A 69 2.67 -9.03 -9.25
C VAL A 69 2.42 -9.73 -7.90
N GLY A 70 1.66 -9.06 -7.03
CA GLY A 70 1.39 -9.54 -5.68
C GLY A 70 2.46 -9.19 -4.64
N ASP A 71 3.51 -8.45 -4.99
CA ASP A 71 4.41 -7.87 -4.01
C ASP A 71 3.71 -6.72 -3.26
N LEU A 72 3.94 -6.62 -1.94
CA LEU A 72 3.53 -5.46 -1.14
C LEU A 72 4.73 -4.52 -0.97
N VAL A 73 4.66 -3.33 -1.55
CA VAL A 73 5.72 -2.33 -1.51
C VAL A 73 5.46 -1.31 -0.41
N PHE A 74 6.45 -1.13 0.47
CA PHE A 74 6.47 -0.03 1.41
C PHE A 74 6.89 1.25 0.70
N VAL A 75 6.13 2.33 0.89
CA VAL A 75 6.32 3.62 0.22
C VAL A 75 6.74 4.65 1.25
N ALA A 76 7.76 5.44 0.93
CA ALA A 76 8.20 6.58 1.72
C ALA A 76 8.04 7.87 0.91
N ALA A 77 7.93 9.02 1.58
CA ALA A 77 7.90 10.31 0.89
C ALA A 77 9.19 10.51 0.05
N PRO A 78 9.15 11.29 -1.04
CA PRO A 78 10.27 11.41 -1.98
C PRO A 78 11.60 11.83 -1.34
N ASP A 79 11.53 12.70 -0.33
CA ASP A 79 12.64 13.24 0.46
C ASP A 79 12.93 12.44 1.75
N ARG A 80 12.09 11.45 2.08
CA ARG A 80 12.28 10.60 3.25
C ARG A 80 13.43 9.63 2.99
N PHE A 81 14.32 9.50 3.99
CA PHE A 81 15.53 8.67 3.92
C PHE A 81 16.53 9.09 2.83
N GLY A 82 16.54 10.37 2.47
CA GLY A 82 17.43 10.95 1.46
C GLY A 82 16.67 11.48 0.24
N PRO A 83 17.30 12.31 -0.61
CA PRO A 83 16.67 12.82 -1.81
C PRO A 83 16.31 11.69 -2.77
N LEU A 84 15.28 11.91 -3.58
CA LEU A 84 14.94 11.03 -4.70
C LEU A 84 16.07 11.11 -5.73
N GLN A 85 16.57 9.95 -6.16
CA GLN A 85 17.60 9.87 -7.20
C GLN A 85 17.04 9.22 -8.46
N THR A 86 17.28 9.85 -9.61
CA THR A 86 16.97 9.23 -10.89
C THR A 86 17.98 8.13 -11.21
N ARG A 87 17.70 7.31 -12.22
CA ARG A 87 18.64 6.29 -12.70
C ARG A 87 19.94 6.93 -13.19
N GLU A 88 19.85 8.08 -13.86
CA GLU A 88 21.02 8.86 -14.28
C GLU A 88 21.86 9.32 -13.07
N ASP A 89 21.22 9.90 -12.04
CA ASP A 89 21.90 10.29 -10.80
C ASP A 89 22.51 9.08 -10.06
N GLY A 90 21.78 7.96 -10.06
CA GLY A 90 22.21 6.70 -9.48
C GLY A 90 23.44 6.14 -10.20
N GLN A 91 23.50 6.24 -11.52
CA GLN A 91 24.67 5.84 -12.31
C GLN A 91 25.90 6.69 -11.97
N ALA A 92 25.72 7.99 -11.75
CA ALA A 92 26.81 8.89 -11.38
C ALA A 92 27.30 8.65 -9.94
N SER A 93 26.38 8.34 -9.01
CA SER A 93 26.67 8.18 -7.58
C SER A 93 26.98 6.75 -7.13
N GLY A 94 26.63 5.75 -7.95
CA GLY A 94 26.66 4.34 -7.58
C GLY A 94 25.45 3.86 -6.76
N TYR A 95 24.41 4.68 -6.61
CA TYR A 95 23.21 4.32 -5.85
C TYR A 95 22.30 3.33 -6.60
N LEU A 96 22.07 2.18 -5.97
CA LEU A 96 21.28 1.08 -6.52
C LEU A 96 19.98 0.86 -5.73
N LYS A 97 18.91 0.57 -6.46
CA LYS A 97 17.62 0.15 -5.92
C LYS A 97 16.96 -0.89 -6.84
N TYR A 98 16.57 -2.03 -6.26
CA TYR A 98 15.99 -3.16 -6.99
C TYR A 98 16.86 -3.56 -8.20
N ASN A 99 18.13 -3.92 -7.96
CA ASN A 99 19.08 -4.41 -8.97
C ASN A 99 19.40 -3.48 -10.16
N ASP A 100 18.95 -2.22 -10.15
CA ASP A 100 19.35 -1.19 -11.13
C ASP A 100 19.52 0.17 -10.41
N TYR A 101 20.01 1.18 -11.11
CA TYR A 101 20.30 2.50 -10.55
C TYR A 101 19.03 3.32 -10.28
N GLY A 102 19.11 4.21 -9.30
CA GLY A 102 18.06 5.19 -8.99
C GLY A 102 16.80 4.60 -8.36
N ASP A 103 15.91 5.48 -7.91
CA ASP A 103 14.69 5.13 -7.19
C ASP A 103 13.54 4.70 -8.12
N VAL A 104 12.64 3.89 -7.57
CA VAL A 104 11.35 3.56 -8.16
C VAL A 104 10.28 4.41 -7.48
N VAL A 105 9.50 5.13 -8.28
CA VAL A 105 8.54 6.13 -7.81
C VAL A 105 7.11 5.69 -8.08
N ILE A 106 6.23 5.99 -7.14
CA ILE A 106 4.78 5.87 -7.29
C ILE A 106 4.28 7.28 -7.61
N TYR A 107 3.55 7.45 -8.71
CA TYR A 107 3.06 8.76 -9.13
C TYR A 107 1.64 8.72 -9.70
N ARG A 108 1.00 9.88 -9.66
CA ARG A 108 -0.31 10.12 -10.29
C ARG A 108 -0.09 10.57 -11.75
N PRO A 109 -0.56 9.80 -12.74
CA PRO A 109 -0.43 10.21 -14.15
C PRO A 109 -1.09 11.57 -14.39
N ASN A 110 -0.32 12.51 -14.93
CA ASN A 110 -0.72 13.90 -15.18
C ASN A 110 -1.38 14.60 -13.96
N GLY A 111 -1.08 14.14 -12.74
CA GLY A 111 -1.65 14.66 -11.50
C GLY A 111 -3.13 14.33 -11.26
N VAL A 112 -3.72 13.38 -12.01
CA VAL A 112 -5.14 13.04 -11.91
C VAL A 112 -5.37 11.92 -10.89
N ASP A 113 -6.13 12.21 -9.83
CA ASP A 113 -6.45 11.26 -8.76
C ASP A 113 -7.43 10.15 -9.18
N ALA A 114 -8.21 10.38 -10.23
CA ALA A 114 -9.18 9.40 -10.75
C ALA A 114 -8.53 8.24 -11.51
N VAL A 115 -7.24 8.35 -11.84
CA VAL A 115 -6.48 7.33 -12.56
C VAL A 115 -5.63 6.56 -11.56
N HIS A 116 -5.58 5.24 -11.72
CA HIS A 116 -4.76 4.38 -10.86
C HIS A 116 -3.28 4.82 -10.92
N PRO A 117 -2.60 4.98 -9.77
CA PRO A 117 -1.19 5.38 -9.74
C PRO A 117 -0.29 4.41 -10.49
N ILE A 118 0.81 4.92 -11.05
CA ILE A 118 1.82 4.10 -11.74
C ILE A 118 3.06 4.02 -10.85
N ILE A 119 3.68 2.84 -10.80
CA ILE A 119 4.94 2.61 -10.11
C ILE A 119 6.02 2.24 -11.13
N HIS A 120 6.98 3.14 -11.38
CA HIS A 120 8.05 2.94 -12.36
C HIS A 120 9.36 3.60 -11.92
N ARG A 121 10.48 3.23 -12.54
CA ARG A 121 11.78 3.82 -12.23
C ARG A 121 11.86 5.25 -12.73
N ALA A 122 12.33 6.16 -11.88
CA ALA A 122 12.66 7.52 -12.30
C ALA A 122 13.95 7.47 -13.11
N MET A 123 13.87 7.74 -14.41
CA MET A 123 15.00 7.56 -15.32
C MET A 123 15.94 8.77 -15.30
N MET A 124 15.36 9.96 -15.45
CA MET A 124 16.06 11.25 -15.52
C MET A 124 15.08 12.39 -15.22
N TRP A 125 15.62 13.56 -14.88
CA TRP A 125 14.87 14.81 -14.81
C TRP A 125 14.99 15.56 -16.12
N VAL A 126 13.90 16.15 -16.60
CA VAL A 126 13.89 16.98 -17.81
C VAL A 126 13.36 18.37 -17.51
N TRP A 127 13.84 19.35 -18.26
CA TRP A 127 13.34 20.73 -18.22
C TRP A 127 12.30 20.99 -19.30
N GLU A 128 11.49 22.04 -19.12
CA GLU A 128 10.55 22.49 -20.14
C GLU A 128 11.26 22.77 -21.48
N GLY A 129 10.71 22.25 -22.57
CA GLY A 129 11.27 22.38 -23.93
C GLY A 129 12.44 21.45 -24.21
N GLU A 130 12.96 20.72 -23.22
CA GLU A 130 14.03 19.75 -23.43
C GLU A 130 13.54 18.58 -24.29
N THR A 131 14.37 18.13 -25.24
CA THR A 131 14.06 17.00 -26.09
C THR A 131 14.88 15.77 -25.72
N VAL A 132 14.19 14.77 -25.16
CA VAL A 132 14.76 13.47 -24.83
C VAL A 132 14.73 12.59 -26.08
N ARG A 133 15.87 12.00 -26.44
CA ARG A 133 15.94 11.07 -27.56
C ARG A 133 15.23 9.77 -27.18
N ASN A 134 14.53 9.16 -28.13
CA ASN A 134 13.99 7.82 -27.89
C ASN A 134 15.15 6.83 -27.72
N PRO A 135 15.13 5.96 -26.68
CA PRO A 135 16.10 4.89 -26.52
C PRO A 135 16.30 4.00 -27.75
N ASP A 136 15.28 3.84 -28.60
CA ASP A 136 15.40 3.05 -29.85
C ASP A 136 16.30 3.71 -30.91
N GLY A 137 16.54 5.03 -30.81
CA GLY A 137 17.31 5.81 -31.79
C GLY A 137 16.67 5.94 -33.18
N LEU A 138 15.48 5.38 -33.38
CA LEU A 138 14.80 5.27 -34.67
C LEU A 138 13.57 6.17 -34.78
N THR A 139 12.93 6.48 -33.65
CA THR A 139 11.73 7.31 -33.61
C THR A 139 12.02 8.73 -33.11
N PRO A 140 11.15 9.70 -33.44
CA PRO A 140 11.32 11.08 -32.98
C PRO A 140 11.44 11.15 -31.45
N GLY A 141 12.31 12.05 -30.99
CA GLY A 141 12.44 12.35 -29.57
C GLY A 141 11.15 12.93 -28.98
N TYR A 142 11.10 12.93 -27.65
CA TYR A 142 10.03 13.54 -26.89
C TYR A 142 10.46 14.92 -26.39
N THR A 143 9.72 15.97 -26.76
CA THR A 143 9.91 17.31 -26.21
C THR A 143 9.02 17.49 -24.99
N ALA A 144 9.62 17.77 -23.84
CA ALA A 144 8.92 17.92 -22.58
C ALA A 144 8.09 19.21 -22.56
N PRO A 145 6.76 19.14 -22.31
CA PRO A 145 5.91 20.32 -22.20
C PRO A 145 6.13 21.11 -20.90
N HIS A 146 6.84 20.53 -19.93
CA HIS A 146 7.21 21.14 -18.66
C HIS A 146 8.27 20.28 -17.95
N GLU A 147 8.83 20.78 -16.85
CA GLU A 147 9.79 20.03 -16.05
C GLU A 147 9.16 18.87 -15.27
N GLY A 148 9.93 17.80 -15.09
CA GLY A 148 9.53 16.61 -14.34
C GLY A 148 10.40 15.39 -14.63
N TYR A 149 10.06 14.27 -14.02
CA TYR A 149 10.76 13.00 -14.23
C TYR A 149 10.24 12.28 -15.47
N ILE A 150 11.16 11.75 -16.29
CA ILE A 150 10.83 10.67 -17.23
C ILE A 150 10.83 9.35 -16.45
N THR A 151 9.80 8.55 -16.63
CA THR A 151 9.63 7.28 -15.91
C THR A 151 9.57 6.11 -16.88
N TRP A 152 10.04 4.94 -16.43
CA TRP A 152 10.00 3.73 -17.24
C TRP A 152 9.89 2.48 -16.36
N GLY A 153 8.97 1.58 -16.70
CA GLY A 153 8.93 0.23 -16.17
C GLY A 153 10.21 -0.56 -16.49
N ASP A 154 10.64 -1.37 -15.54
CA ASP A 154 11.85 -2.19 -15.66
C ASP A 154 11.67 -3.35 -16.66
N ASN A 155 10.42 -3.76 -16.93
CA ASN A 155 10.10 -4.82 -17.86
C ASN A 155 10.02 -4.30 -19.30
N ARG A 156 11.09 -4.50 -20.09
CA ARG A 156 11.15 -4.07 -21.50
C ARG A 156 10.19 -4.83 -22.43
N ILE A 157 9.65 -5.97 -22.01
CA ILE A 157 8.71 -6.76 -22.81
C ILE A 157 7.31 -6.13 -22.74
N THR A 158 6.85 -5.80 -21.53
CA THR A 158 5.53 -5.19 -21.32
C THR A 158 5.57 -3.67 -21.48
N ASN A 159 6.71 -3.04 -21.20
CA ASN A 159 6.95 -1.60 -21.29
C ASN A 159 8.16 -1.34 -22.20
N PRO A 160 8.01 -1.44 -23.53
CA PRO A 160 9.11 -1.29 -24.48
C PRO A 160 9.63 0.16 -24.60
N TYR A 161 8.89 1.15 -24.10
CA TYR A 161 9.26 2.56 -24.17
C TYR A 161 9.02 3.24 -22.82
N PRO A 162 9.72 4.35 -22.52
CA PRO A 162 9.41 5.18 -21.35
C PRO A 162 7.96 5.71 -21.41
N ASP A 163 7.36 5.98 -20.27
CA ASP A 163 5.92 6.23 -20.14
C ASP A 163 5.46 7.43 -20.98
N GLN A 164 6.30 8.47 -21.03
CA GLN A 164 6.06 9.69 -21.79
C GLN A 164 6.17 9.51 -23.31
N PHE A 165 6.73 8.39 -23.79
CA PHE A 165 6.89 8.12 -25.22
C PHE A 165 5.67 7.43 -25.83
N SER A 166 4.73 6.93 -25.02
CA SER A 166 3.49 6.33 -25.51
C SER A 166 2.54 7.39 -26.09
N ILE A 167 2.30 7.34 -27.41
CA ILE A 167 1.38 8.26 -28.11
C ILE A 167 -0.08 7.95 -27.76
N ALA A 168 -0.42 6.68 -27.55
CA ALA A 168 -1.77 6.26 -27.16
C ALA A 168 -2.14 6.76 -25.74
N GLY A 169 -1.14 6.86 -24.87
CA GLY A 169 -1.33 7.32 -23.50
C GLY A 169 -2.31 6.45 -22.70
N ILE A 170 -2.98 7.05 -21.73
CA ILE A 170 -4.03 6.40 -20.93
C ILE A 170 -5.41 6.82 -21.48
N PRO A 171 -6.34 5.87 -21.73
CA PRO A 171 -7.68 6.21 -22.20
C PRO A 171 -8.35 7.27 -21.32
N GLY A 172 -8.82 8.36 -21.94
CA GLY A 172 -9.46 9.48 -21.24
C GLY A 172 -8.51 10.52 -20.61
N LEU A 173 -7.22 10.20 -20.47
CA LEU A 173 -6.20 11.15 -19.99
C LEU A 173 -5.30 11.67 -21.11
N GLY A 174 -5.08 10.83 -22.13
CA GLY A 174 -4.12 11.10 -23.19
C GLY A 174 -2.70 10.74 -22.79
N ARG A 175 -1.73 11.35 -23.48
CA ARG A 175 -0.29 11.08 -23.31
C ARG A 175 0.15 11.40 -21.88
N ILE A 176 0.99 10.54 -21.32
CA ILE A 176 1.61 10.78 -20.02
C ILE A 176 2.68 11.87 -20.19
N GLU A 177 2.64 12.88 -19.32
CA GLU A 177 3.57 14.01 -19.26
C GLU A 177 4.72 13.71 -18.28
N PRO A 178 5.81 14.53 -18.26
CA PRO A 178 6.90 14.34 -17.30
C PRO A 178 6.35 14.44 -15.89
N VAL A 179 6.76 13.56 -15.00
CA VAL A 179 6.16 13.48 -13.67
C VAL A 179 6.65 14.65 -12.82
N ARG A 180 5.79 15.64 -12.56
CA ARG A 180 6.13 16.74 -11.65
C ARG A 180 6.37 16.19 -10.24
N GLU A 181 7.24 16.85 -9.47
CA GLU A 181 7.48 16.47 -8.06
C GLU A 181 6.18 16.34 -7.26
N LYS A 182 5.24 17.27 -7.42
CA LYS A 182 3.94 17.25 -6.74
C LYS A 182 3.02 16.08 -7.15
N TRP A 183 3.31 15.41 -8.28
CA TRP A 183 2.56 14.25 -8.73
C TRP A 183 3.12 12.94 -8.17
N VAL A 184 4.35 12.97 -7.64
CA VAL A 184 4.96 11.84 -6.95
C VAL A 184 4.24 11.64 -5.61
N VAL A 185 3.71 10.44 -5.40
CA VAL A 185 3.11 10.00 -4.13
C VAL A 185 4.21 9.62 -3.14
N GLY A 186 5.24 8.94 -3.62
CA GLY A 186 6.40 8.53 -2.85
C GLY A 186 7.34 7.65 -3.65
N LYS A 187 8.38 7.14 -2.99
CA LYS A 187 9.33 6.18 -3.55
C LYS A 187 9.25 4.83 -2.84
N ALA A 188 9.47 3.77 -3.60
CA ALA A 188 9.47 2.40 -3.12
C ALA A 188 10.71 2.15 -2.24
N LEU A 189 10.49 1.75 -0.98
CA LEU A 189 11.55 1.51 0.00
C LEU A 189 11.97 0.04 0.04
N PHE A 190 11.02 -0.88 0.16
CA PHE A 190 11.26 -2.31 0.07
C PHE A 190 9.97 -3.02 -0.35
N ALA A 191 10.10 -4.23 -0.89
CA ALA A 191 8.97 -5.07 -1.29
C ALA A 191 8.94 -6.34 -0.43
N ILE A 192 7.75 -6.75 -0.02
CA ILE A 192 7.49 -8.03 0.63
C ILE A 192 6.77 -8.93 -0.38
N PRO A 193 7.41 -10.01 -0.86
CA PRO A 193 6.81 -10.86 -1.87
C PRO A 193 5.49 -11.49 -1.44
N LEU A 194 4.56 -11.65 -2.38
CA LEU A 194 3.26 -12.35 -2.23
C LEU A 194 2.25 -11.73 -1.24
N VAL A 195 2.67 -10.83 -0.35
CA VAL A 195 1.78 -10.24 0.67
C VAL A 195 0.74 -9.30 0.04
N GLY A 196 1.06 -8.72 -1.13
CA GLY A 196 0.15 -7.87 -1.89
C GLY A 196 -1.11 -8.61 -2.37
N TYR A 197 -1.10 -9.94 -2.47
CA TYR A 197 -2.32 -10.70 -2.78
C TYR A 197 -3.41 -10.55 -1.71
N LEU A 198 -3.07 -10.19 -0.46
CA LEU A 198 -4.05 -9.95 0.60
C LEU A 198 -4.97 -8.76 0.29
N PRO A 199 -4.46 -7.53 0.06
CA PRO A 199 -5.31 -6.42 -0.34
C PRO A 199 -5.90 -6.56 -1.75
N LEU A 200 -5.21 -7.25 -2.68
CA LEU A 200 -5.71 -7.44 -4.05
C LEU A 200 -6.94 -8.38 -4.13
N HIS A 201 -6.99 -9.40 -3.27
CA HIS A 201 -8.07 -10.39 -3.22
C HIS A 201 -8.82 -10.33 -1.89
N LEU A 202 -9.12 -9.12 -1.42
CA LEU A 202 -9.68 -8.89 -0.09
C LEU A 202 -10.97 -9.69 0.16
N ILE A 203 -11.85 -9.77 -0.84
CA ILE A 203 -13.14 -10.46 -0.72
C ILE A 203 -12.91 -11.97 -0.66
N GLU A 204 -12.09 -12.51 -1.56
CA GLU A 204 -11.78 -13.93 -1.65
C GLU A 204 -11.10 -14.41 -0.36
N VAL A 205 -10.13 -13.64 0.15
CA VAL A 205 -9.46 -13.90 1.42
C VAL A 205 -10.46 -13.85 2.58
N ALA A 206 -11.34 -12.86 2.63
CA ALA A 206 -12.37 -12.76 3.67
C ALA A 206 -13.30 -13.98 3.66
N VAL A 207 -13.75 -14.43 2.48
CA VAL A 207 -14.58 -15.63 2.34
C VAL A 207 -13.86 -16.87 2.85
N VAL A 208 -12.59 -17.06 2.47
CA VAL A 208 -11.77 -18.20 2.94
C VAL A 208 -11.64 -18.18 4.47
N ILE A 209 -11.37 -17.01 5.07
CA ILE A 209 -11.27 -16.86 6.53
C ILE A 209 -12.59 -17.23 7.21
N VAL A 210 -13.73 -16.72 6.72
CA VAL A 210 -15.05 -17.03 7.28
C VAL A 210 -15.35 -18.52 7.21
N VAL A 211 -15.06 -19.17 6.08
CA VAL A 211 -15.23 -20.62 5.91
C VAL A 211 -14.36 -21.39 6.90
N LEU A 212 -13.09 -21.00 7.07
CA LEU A 212 -12.18 -21.62 8.03
C LEU A 212 -12.66 -21.43 9.47
N MET A 213 -13.19 -20.26 9.83
CA MET A 213 -13.77 -20.00 11.14
C MET A 213 -14.97 -20.90 11.43
N ILE A 214 -15.89 -21.05 10.48
CA ILE A 214 -17.06 -21.94 10.62
C ILE A 214 -16.61 -23.40 10.78
N LEU A 215 -15.66 -23.86 9.95
CA LEU A 215 -15.12 -25.21 10.05
C LEU A 215 -14.43 -25.45 11.40
N TRP A 216 -13.66 -24.47 11.87
CA TRP A 216 -13.00 -24.53 13.17
C TRP A 216 -14.00 -24.66 14.31
N ASP A 217 -15.06 -23.84 14.31
CA ASP A 217 -16.12 -23.90 15.32
C ASP A 217 -16.80 -25.27 15.35
N ILE A 218 -17.13 -25.83 14.17
CA ILE A 218 -17.70 -27.18 14.05
C ILE A 218 -16.75 -28.24 14.64
N VAL A 219 -15.45 -28.16 14.34
CA VAL A 219 -14.45 -29.12 14.84
C VAL A 219 -14.29 -29.00 16.37
N VAL A 220 -14.25 -27.77 16.89
CA VAL A 220 -14.14 -27.51 18.33
C VAL A 220 -15.37 -28.01 19.07
N GLU A 221 -16.56 -27.79 18.51
CA GLU A 221 -17.82 -28.26 19.08
C GLU A 221 -17.89 -29.79 19.12
N ARG A 222 -17.44 -30.47 18.05
CA ARG A 222 -17.31 -31.94 18.01
C ARG A 222 -16.32 -32.47 19.04
N ARG A 223 -15.20 -31.78 19.29
CA ARG A 223 -14.24 -32.17 20.35
C ARG A 223 -14.85 -32.04 21.74
N LYS A 224 -15.60 -30.97 22.00
CA LYS A 224 -16.31 -30.75 23.27
C LYS A 224 -17.40 -31.79 23.51
N SER A 225 -18.13 -32.22 22.47
CA SER A 225 -19.17 -33.25 22.61
C SER A 225 -18.59 -34.65 22.81
N GLY A 226 -17.50 -35.01 22.11
CA GLY A 226 -16.80 -36.28 22.30
C GLY A 226 -16.15 -36.46 23.69
N GLN A 227 -15.59 -35.39 24.27
CA GLN A 227 -15.08 -35.44 25.65
C GLN A 227 -16.20 -35.59 26.70
N LYS A 228 -17.38 -35.00 26.47
CA LYS A 228 -18.53 -35.16 27.37
C LYS A 228 -19.10 -36.58 27.37
N SER A 229 -19.06 -37.29 26.23
CA SER A 229 -19.54 -38.70 26.18
C SER A 229 -18.55 -39.66 26.85
N GLY A 230 -17.24 -39.49 26.65
CA GLY A 230 -16.21 -40.33 27.30
C GLY A 230 -16.14 -40.18 28.82
N LYS A 231 -16.54 -39.03 29.38
CA LYS A 231 -16.56 -38.79 30.84
C LYS A 231 -17.83 -39.31 31.53
N LYS A 232 -18.91 -39.60 30.78
CA LYS A 232 -20.14 -40.26 31.28
C LYS A 232 -20.07 -41.80 31.21
N SER A 233 -19.07 -42.34 30.52
CA SER A 233 -18.88 -43.78 30.28
C SER A 233 -17.86 -44.44 31.23
N LYS A 234 -17.29 -43.69 32.17
CA LYS A 234 -16.42 -44.17 33.25
C LYS A 234 -17.11 -43.91 34.59
#